data_AF-B1MWM7-F1
#
_entry.id   AF-B1MWM7-F1
#
_cell.length_a   1.000
_cell.length_b   1.000
_cell.length_c   1.000
_cell.angle_alpha   90.00
_cell.angle_beta   90.00
_cell.angle_gamma   90.00
#
_symmetry.space_group_name_H-M   'P 1'
#
loop_
_entity.id
_entity.type
_entity.pdbx_description
1 polymer ?
#
loop_
_entity_poly.entity_id
_entity_poly.type
_entity_poly.pdbx_seq_one_letter_code
_entity_poly.pdbx_strand_id
1 'polypeptide(L)'
;MANARFRPKITYILAFIAVLWFLVAFVIYPNIGLLSKVFWVDSYFSLTLFHKIFSSAIAVKALGNSLLLGLCLAITANIIGVFMVLVVNYFDIKGAKYLNLGYLTTIIYSGIVVASGYLFIYGESGFVTKFLQYIWPHL
;
A
#
# COMPACT_ATOMS: atom_id res chain seq x y z
N MET A 1 4.00 38.14 22.60
CA MET A 1 4.92 38.33 21.46
C MET A 1 4.40 37.47 20.31
N ALA A 2 3.58 38.06 19.44
CA ALA A 2 2.75 37.37 18.47
C ALA A 2 3.07 37.85 17.05
N ASN A 3 3.02 36.91 16.10
CA ASN A 3 2.81 37.10 14.67
C ASN A 3 3.95 37.76 13.88
N ALA A 4 5.01 36.98 13.63
CA ALA A 4 5.86 37.17 12.46
C ALA A 4 5.07 36.80 11.19
N ARG A 5 4.40 37.83 10.66
CA ARG A 5 3.72 37.94 9.37
C ARG A 5 4.37 37.07 8.28
N PHE A 6 3.79 35.89 8.01
CA PHE A 6 3.97 35.17 6.76
C PHE A 6 3.54 36.11 5.63
N ARG A 7 4.50 36.81 5.02
CA ARG A 7 4.30 37.46 3.73
C ARG A 7 4.58 36.40 2.67
N PRO A 8 3.57 35.69 2.13
CA PRO A 8 3.83 34.82 1.00
C PRO A 8 4.38 35.70 -0.12
N LYS A 9 5.66 35.51 -0.46
CA LYS A 9 6.18 36.09 -1.71
C LYS A 9 5.29 35.56 -2.83
N ILE A 10 4.89 36.42 -3.77
CA ILE A 10 4.05 36.08 -4.93
C ILE A 10 4.51 34.82 -5.65
N THR A 11 5.82 34.54 -5.63
CA THR A 11 6.43 33.30 -6.14
C THR A 11 5.91 32.02 -5.46
N TYR A 12 5.68 32.01 -4.15
CA TYR A 12 5.12 30.83 -3.45
C TYR A 12 3.66 30.60 -3.80
N ILE A 13 2.88 31.67 -3.98
CA ILE A 13 1.48 31.57 -4.40
C ILE A 13 1.40 31.01 -5.83
N LEU A 14 2.24 31.51 -6.74
CA LEU A 14 2.32 30.97 -8.10
C LEU A 14 2.73 29.49 -8.12
N ALA A 15 3.76 29.12 -7.36
CA ALA A 15 4.22 27.74 -7.25
C ALA A 15 3.11 26.83 -6.69
N PHE A 16 2.39 27.29 -5.67
CA PHE A 16 1.26 26.57 -5.10
C PHE A 16 0.12 26.37 -6.13
N ILE A 17 -0.24 27.43 -6.88
CA ILE A 17 -1.26 27.34 -7.94
C ILE A 17 -0.82 26.37 -9.04
N ALA A 18 0.47 26.38 -9.43
CA ALA A 18 1.00 25.46 -10.44
C ALA A 18 0.94 24.00 -9.97
N VAL A 19 1.34 23.72 -8.72
CA VAL A 19 1.24 22.38 -8.13
C VAL A 19 -0.22 21.94 -8.00
N LEU A 20 -1.10 22.83 -7.56
CA LEU A 20 -2.53 22.54 -7.43
C LEU A 20 -3.15 22.23 -8.80
N TRP A 21 -2.85 23.03 -9.82
CA TRP A 21 -3.28 22.79 -11.19
C TRP A 21 -2.79 21.44 -11.70
N PHE A 22 -1.52 21.10 -11.44
CA PHE A 22 -0.94 19.81 -11.83
C PHE A 22 -1.65 18.63 -11.12
N LEU A 23 -1.89 18.73 -9.81
CA LEU A 23 -2.63 17.71 -9.05
C LEU A 23 -4.05 17.54 -9.60
N VAL A 24 -4.76 18.65 -9.87
CA VAL A 24 -6.12 18.59 -10.40
C VAL A 24 -6.12 17.96 -11.80
N ALA A 25 -5.22 18.39 -12.69
CA ALA A 25 -5.19 17.96 -14.09
C ALA A 25 -4.70 16.51 -14.27
N PHE A 26 -3.70 16.07 -13.51
CA PHE A 26 -3.07 14.76 -13.71
C PHE A 26 -3.50 13.70 -12.70
N VAL A 27 -3.90 14.09 -11.49
CA VAL A 27 -4.36 13.14 -10.48
C VAL A 27 -5.88 13.11 -10.47
N ILE A 28 -6.55 14.24 -10.29
CA ILE A 28 -7.99 14.25 -10.04
C ILE A 28 -8.78 13.99 -11.34
N TYR A 29 -8.48 14.72 -12.41
CA TYR A 29 -9.21 14.66 -13.69
C TYR A 29 -9.34 13.24 -14.29
N PRO A 30 -8.27 12.42 -14.43
CA PRO A 30 -8.42 11.07 -14.97
C PRO A 30 -9.23 10.15 -14.05
N ASN A 31 -9.16 10.37 -12.73
CA ASN A 31 -9.94 9.60 -11.76
C ASN A 31 -11.43 9.97 -11.80
N ILE A 32 -11.78 11.24 -12.04
CA ILE A 32 -13.18 11.65 -12.24
C ILE A 32 -13.78 10.95 -13.46
N GLY A 33 -13.04 10.87 -14.57
CA GLY A 33 -13.52 10.17 -15.78
C GLY A 33 -13.73 8.67 -15.59
N LEU A 34 -13.02 8.08 -14.63
CA LEU A 34 -13.19 6.67 -14.24
C LEU A 34 -14.42 6.51 -13.32
N LEU A 35 -14.59 7.42 -12.35
CA LEU A 35 -15.77 7.45 -11.49
C LEU A 35 -17.06 7.68 -12.29
N SER A 36 -17.06 8.58 -13.27
CA SER A 36 -18.23 8.82 -14.11
C SER A 36 -18.64 7.58 -14.89
N LYS A 37 -17.70 6.76 -15.37
CA LYS A 37 -18.00 5.46 -16.01
C LYS A 37 -18.60 4.42 -15.06
N VAL A 38 -18.28 4.51 -13.77
CA VAL A 38 -18.85 3.62 -12.74
C VAL A 38 -20.31 3.99 -12.44
N PHE A 39 -20.65 5.28 -12.46
CA PHE A 39 -21.99 5.78 -12.12
C PHE A 39 -22.92 6.00 -13.33
N TRP A 40 -22.37 6.26 -14.53
CA TRP A 40 -23.12 6.42 -15.78
C TRP A 40 -22.83 5.25 -16.72
N VAL A 41 -23.82 4.37 -16.87
CA VAL A 41 -23.83 3.28 -17.85
C VAL A 41 -24.97 3.58 -18.83
N ASP A 42 -24.66 3.66 -20.12
CA ASP A 42 -25.62 3.88 -21.20
C ASP A 42 -26.53 5.11 -21.03
N SER A 43 -25.99 6.22 -20.53
CA SER A 43 -26.69 7.50 -20.29
C SER A 43 -27.72 7.51 -19.15
N TYR A 44 -27.79 6.45 -18.34
CA TYR A 44 -28.58 6.40 -17.13
C TYR A 44 -27.69 6.35 -15.89
N PHE A 45 -28.10 7.05 -14.83
CA PHE A 45 -27.46 6.91 -13.52
C PHE A 45 -27.75 5.50 -13.00
N SER A 46 -26.71 4.67 -12.90
CA SER A 46 -26.83 3.25 -12.58
C SER A 46 -26.06 2.91 -11.31
N LEU A 47 -26.80 2.55 -10.26
CA LEU A 47 -26.26 1.91 -9.05
C LEU A 47 -26.20 0.38 -9.20
N THR A 48 -26.46 -0.15 -10.40
CA THR A 48 -26.51 -1.58 -10.67
C THR A 48 -25.17 -2.26 -10.38
N LEU A 49 -24.04 -1.56 -10.56
CA LEU A 49 -22.72 -2.12 -10.25
C LEU A 49 -22.53 -2.35 -8.74
N PHE A 50 -22.93 -1.39 -7.90
CA PHE A 50 -22.92 -1.56 -6.45
C PHE A 50 -23.85 -2.70 -6.03
N HIS A 51 -25.07 -2.74 -6.58
CA HIS A 51 -26.00 -3.82 -6.30
C HIS A 51 -25.45 -5.19 -6.72
N LYS A 52 -24.77 -5.28 -7.87
CA LYS A 52 -24.14 -6.52 -8.38
C LYS A 52 -22.97 -6.98 -7.50
N ILE A 53 -22.17 -6.05 -6.97
CA ILE A 53 -21.07 -6.36 -6.04
C ILE A 53 -21.63 -6.86 -4.71
N PHE A 54 -22.65 -6.19 -4.14
CA PHE A 54 -23.23 -6.59 -2.86
C PHE A 54 -24.16 -7.81 -2.95
N SER A 55 -24.76 -8.07 -4.11
CA SER A 55 -25.58 -9.26 -4.36
C SER A 55 -24.72 -10.52 -4.59
N SER A 56 -23.48 -10.35 -5.06
CA SER A 56 -22.56 -11.48 -5.24
C SER A 56 -21.88 -11.87 -3.93
N ALA A 57 -22.23 -13.05 -3.41
CA ALA A 57 -21.59 -13.62 -2.22
C ALA A 57 -20.06 -13.76 -2.38
N ILE A 58 -19.58 -13.99 -3.60
CA ILE A 58 -18.14 -14.08 -3.90
C ILE A 58 -17.48 -12.71 -3.75
N ALA A 59 -18.09 -11.65 -4.31
CA ALA A 59 -17.53 -10.31 -4.27
C ALA A 59 -17.54 -9.74 -2.84
N VAL A 60 -18.63 -9.93 -2.09
CA VAL A 60 -18.70 -9.52 -0.68
C VAL A 60 -17.67 -10.28 0.16
N LYS A 61 -17.50 -11.59 -0.06
CA LYS A 61 -16.49 -12.39 0.64
C LYS A 61 -15.07 -11.92 0.31
N ALA A 62 -14.78 -11.61 -0.96
CA ALA A 62 -13.47 -11.08 -1.35
C ALA A 62 -13.17 -9.74 -0.68
N LEU A 63 -14.15 -8.82 -0.63
CA LEU A 63 -14.03 -7.54 0.08
C LEU A 63 -13.76 -7.76 1.58
N GLY A 64 -14.51 -8.66 2.21
CA GLY A 64 -14.31 -9.01 3.62
C GLY A 64 -12.92 -9.59 3.89
N ASN A 65 -12.44 -10.49 3.03
CA ASN A 65 -11.10 -11.07 3.14
C ASN A 65 -10.00 -10.01 3.00
N SER A 66 -10.13 -9.08 2.04
CA SER A 66 -9.17 -7.98 1.88
C SER A 66 -9.17 -7.04 3.08
N LEU A 67 -10.35 -6.75 3.65
CA LEU A 67 -10.45 -5.92 4.85
C LEU A 67 -9.78 -6.59 6.06
N LEU A 68 -10.08 -7.88 6.28
CA LEU A 68 -9.46 -8.66 7.36
C LEU A 68 -7.94 -8.74 7.18
N LEU A 69 -7.47 -9.06 5.96
CA LEU A 69 -6.06 -9.11 5.65
C LEU A 69 -5.39 -7.75 5.86
N GLY A 70 -6.02 -6.66 5.43
CA GLY A 70 -5.53 -5.30 5.63
C GLY A 70 -5.40 -4.93 7.10
N LEU A 71 -6.38 -5.28 7.93
CA LEU A 71 -6.33 -5.06 9.38
C LEU A 71 -5.23 -5.90 10.06
N CYS A 72 -5.16 -7.19 9.75
CA CYS A 72 -4.11 -8.07 10.26
C CYS A 72 -2.71 -7.55 9.85
N LEU A 73 -2.55 -7.12 8.61
CA LEU A 73 -1.31 -6.55 8.11
C LEU A 73 -0.97 -5.23 8.82
N ALA A 74 -1.96 -4.35 9.02
CA ALA A 74 -1.73 -3.09 9.72
C ALA A 74 -1.22 -3.33 11.15
N ILE A 75 -1.82 -4.25 11.89
CA ILE A 75 -1.41 -4.57 13.27
C ILE A 75 0.00 -5.19 13.27
N THR A 76 0.21 -6.23 12.46
CA THR A 76 1.49 -6.96 12.44
C THR A 76 2.64 -6.09 11.92
N ALA A 77 2.42 -5.29 10.89
CA ALA A 77 3.43 -4.36 10.34
C ALA A 77 3.79 -3.27 11.36
N ASN A 78 2.83 -2.78 12.14
CA ASN A 78 3.13 -1.81 13.21
C ASN A 78 3.99 -2.44 14.31
N ILE A 79 3.66 -3.66 14.76
CA ILE A 79 4.45 -4.36 15.78
C ILE A 79 5.90 -4.55 15.29
N ILE A 80 6.08 -5.04 14.05
CA ILE A 80 7.41 -5.25 13.46
C ILE A 80 8.13 -3.91 13.25
N GLY A 81 7.44 -2.88 12.78
CA GLY A 81 8.02 -1.56 12.53
C GLY A 81 8.51 -0.88 13.81
N VAL A 82 7.69 -0.87 14.87
CA VAL A 82 8.10 -0.33 16.18
C VAL A 82 9.27 -1.12 16.74
N PHE A 83 9.24 -2.45 16.65
CA PHE A 83 10.35 -3.30 17.07
C PHE A 83 11.65 -2.96 16.33
N MET A 84 11.59 -2.82 15.00
CA MET A 84 12.75 -2.46 14.18
C MET A 84 13.33 -1.10 14.59
N VAL A 85 12.48 -0.09 14.79
CA VAL A 85 12.93 1.24 15.21
C VAL A 85 13.60 1.21 16.58
N LEU A 86 13.08 0.43 17.53
CA LEU A 86 13.70 0.25 18.86
C LEU A 86 15.08 -0.42 18.74
N VAL A 87 15.19 -1.50 17.97
CA VAL A 87 16.45 -2.22 17.79
C VAL A 87 17.51 -1.37 17.09
N VAL A 88 17.11 -0.52 16.14
CA VAL A 88 18.06 0.28 15.36
C VAL A 88 18.43 1.60 16.05
N ASN A 89 17.48 2.28 16.68
CA ASN A 89 17.70 3.64 17.19
C ASN A 89 17.74 3.74 18.72
N TYR A 90 17.15 2.79 19.45
CA TYR A 90 17.07 2.86 20.92
C TYR A 90 18.14 1.99 21.60
N PHE A 91 18.36 0.76 21.12
CA PHE A 91 19.38 -0.12 21.67
C PHE A 91 20.71 0.00 20.92
N ASP A 92 21.82 0.04 21.67
CA ASP A 92 23.18 0.08 21.09
C ASP A 92 23.65 -1.34 20.68
N ILE A 93 22.94 -1.90 19.70
CA ILE A 93 23.18 -3.26 19.21
C ILE A 93 24.25 -3.23 18.12
N LYS A 94 25.32 -4.00 18.33
CA LYS A 94 26.37 -4.22 17.31
C LYS A 94 25.75 -4.86 16.07
N GLY A 95 25.58 -4.08 15.00
CA GLY A 95 24.98 -4.53 13.73
C GLY A 95 23.69 -3.79 13.33
N ALA A 96 23.20 -2.85 14.14
CA ALA A 96 22.02 -2.04 13.82
C ALA A 96 22.07 -1.37 12.43
N LYS A 97 23.27 -0.95 11.98
CA LYS A 97 23.47 -0.36 10.65
C LYS A 97 23.15 -1.33 9.49
N TYR A 98 23.55 -2.59 9.61
CA TYR A 98 23.25 -3.60 8.57
C TYR A 98 21.77 -3.99 8.58
N LEU A 99 21.17 -4.10 9.77
CA LEU A 99 19.74 -4.35 9.91
C LEU A 99 18.91 -3.21 9.29
N ASN A 100 19.30 -1.96 9.54
CA ASN A 100 18.68 -0.79 8.93
C ASN A 100 18.84 -0.79 7.40
N LEU A 101 20.03 -1.16 6.90
CA LEU A 101 20.26 -1.28 5.46
C LEU A 101 19.30 -2.32 4.84
N GLY A 102 19.17 -3.49 5.47
CA GLY A 102 18.23 -4.54 5.06
C GLY A 102 16.78 -4.05 5.04
N TYR A 103 16.35 -3.34 6.09
CA TYR A 103 15.02 -2.73 6.11
C TYR A 103 14.81 -1.74 4.97
N LEU A 104 15.78 -0.84 4.71
CA LEU A 104 15.68 0.13 3.62
C LEU A 104 15.65 -0.51 2.23
N THR A 105 16.23 -1.70 2.05
CA THR A 105 16.13 -2.41 0.76
C THR A 105 14.69 -2.74 0.38
N THR A 106 13.78 -2.90 1.35
CA THR A 106 12.36 -3.17 1.07
C THR A 106 11.67 -2.04 0.31
N ILE A 107 12.16 -0.81 0.45
CA ILE A 107 11.66 0.37 -0.25
C ILE A 107 12.13 0.38 -1.71
N ILE A 108 13.27 -0.26 -2.00
CA ILE A 108 13.91 -0.23 -3.32
C ILE A 108 13.37 -1.35 -4.22
N TYR A 109 12.86 -2.45 -3.66
CA TYR A 109 12.39 -3.57 -4.47
C TYR A 109 11.19 -3.18 -5.35
N SER A 110 11.31 -3.41 -6.66
CA SER A 110 10.21 -3.29 -7.61
C SER A 110 9.17 -4.40 -7.39
N GLY A 111 7.89 -4.10 -7.59
CA GLY A 111 6.78 -5.02 -7.33
C GLY A 111 6.91 -6.38 -8.03
N ILE A 112 7.50 -6.43 -9.22
CA ILE A 112 7.73 -7.68 -9.96
C ILE A 112 8.76 -8.56 -9.25
N VAL A 113 9.86 -7.97 -8.79
CA VAL A 113 10.94 -8.69 -8.08
C VAL A 113 10.41 -9.26 -6.77
N VAL A 114 9.59 -8.48 -6.05
CA VAL A 114 8.93 -8.94 -4.83
C VAL A 114 8.00 -10.12 -5.11
N ALA A 115 7.16 -10.04 -6.14
CA ALA A 115 6.24 -11.13 -6.51
C ALA A 115 6.99 -12.43 -6.86
N SER A 116 8.04 -12.35 -7.68
CA SER A 116 8.87 -13.51 -8.03
C SER A 116 9.62 -14.06 -6.82
N GLY A 117 10.11 -13.20 -5.92
CA GLY A 117 10.75 -13.60 -4.67
C GLY A 117 9.79 -14.37 -3.76
N TYR A 118 8.55 -13.90 -3.60
CA TYR A 118 7.53 -14.63 -2.85
C TYR A 118 7.25 -16.01 -3.45
N LEU A 119 7.12 -16.11 -4.77
CA LEU A 119 6.90 -17.40 -5.43
C LEU A 119 8.10 -18.35 -5.27
N PHE A 120 9.33 -17.83 -5.27
CA PHE A 120 10.53 -18.64 -5.06
C PHE A 120 10.65 -19.17 -3.63
N ILE A 121 10.25 -18.37 -2.64
CA ILE A 121 10.32 -18.76 -1.22
C ILE A 121 9.14 -19.68 -0.88
N TYR A 122 7.91 -19.28 -1.21
CA TYR A 122 6.66 -19.89 -0.74
C TYR A 122 5.79 -20.54 -1.82
N GLY A 123 6.23 -20.56 -3.08
CA GLY A 123 5.49 -21.23 -4.16
C GLY A 123 5.44 -22.75 -3.98
N GLU A 124 4.71 -23.43 -4.87
CA GLU A 124 4.47 -24.88 -4.79
C GLU A 124 5.77 -25.70 -4.74
N SER A 125 6.81 -25.24 -5.44
CA SER A 125 8.16 -25.86 -5.42
C SER A 125 9.22 -24.97 -4.75
N GLY A 126 8.77 -23.99 -3.96
CA GLY A 126 9.61 -23.01 -3.30
C GLY A 126 10.47 -23.60 -2.18
N PHE A 127 11.49 -22.85 -1.77
CA PHE A 127 12.44 -23.30 -0.75
C PHE A 127 11.78 -23.67 0.57
N VAL A 128 10.90 -22.81 1.07
CA VAL A 128 10.22 -23.01 2.35
C VAL A 128 9.21 -24.15 2.22
N THR A 129 8.46 -24.22 1.12
CA THR A 129 7.48 -25.28 0.86
C THR A 129 8.14 -26.66 0.80
N LYS A 130 9.26 -26.80 0.09
CA LYS A 130 10.03 -28.05 0.04
C LYS A 130 10.61 -28.43 1.40
N PHE A 131 11.08 -27.45 2.17
CA PHE A 131 11.57 -27.69 3.52
C PHE A 131 10.44 -28.15 4.46
N LEU A 132 9.26 -27.54 4.36
CA LEU A 132 8.07 -27.98 5.11
C LEU A 132 7.60 -29.37 4.69
N GLN A 133 7.60 -29.70 3.38
CA GLN A 133 7.28 -31.04 2.88
C GLN A 133 8.29 -32.10 3.33
N TYR A 134 9.55 -31.72 3.50
CA TYR A 134 10.57 -32.62 4.05
C TYR A 134 10.30 -32.96 5.53
N ILE A 135 9.83 -32.00 6.32
CA ILE A 135 9.50 -32.21 7.75
C ILE A 135 8.11 -32.86 7.90
N TRP A 136 7.15 -32.50 7.04
CA TRP A 136 5.78 -33.02 7.00
C TRP A 136 5.44 -33.51 5.58
N PRO A 137 5.73 -34.78 5.26
CA PRO A 137 5.55 -35.34 3.90
C PRO A 137 4.08 -35.51 3.47
N HIS A 138 3.11 -35.22 4.34
CA HIS A 138 1.67 -35.32 4.06
C HIS A 138 0.95 -33.96 3.99
N LEU A 139 1.69 -32.86 3.82
CA LEU A 139 1.13 -31.52 3.60
C LEU A 139 0.90 -31.23 2.10
#